data_AF-A0A4P2QX52-F1
#
_entry.id   AF-A0A4P2QX52-F1
#
_cell.length_a   1.000
_cell.length_b   1.000
_cell.length_c   1.000
_cell.angle_alpha   90.00
_cell.angle_beta   90.00
_cell.angle_gamma   90.00
#
_symmetry.space_group_name_H-M   'P 1'
#
loop_
_entity.id
_entity.type
_entity.pdbx_description
1 polymer ?
#
loop_
_entity_poly.entity_id
_entity_poly.type
_entity_poly.pdbx_seq_one_letter_code
_entity_poly.pdbx_strand_id
1 'polypeptide(L)'
;MAGGVIVGHHVLVLYVRHVPGPPLSAHVAELWYLSAAPPHAAERILPSGTLQLVVNLDEDELRIYDGPTLRRHSGAAVSGAYQSSFGVDTREHASMVGVQFRPGGAWPFLGAPPGALTDTHADLAELWGRRAAELRERLCAAPEPRARFALLERALLDRLSNARPGHPLVPHAIAALEGGERRVADVAATLGISHRRLIDVFTAETGLAPKAFARITRFRRALSRAEREREPDWARLAAESGFCDQSHLIREFVALSGNSPTALIARSSREHVKLHHIAIAASAAPDGARGRDRQRARPRGVLTR
;
A
#
# COMPACT_ATOMS: atom_id res chain seq x y z
N MET A 1 -17.03 21.86 45.09
CA MET A 1 -16.62 20.46 44.85
C MET A 1 -16.96 20.11 43.42
N ALA A 2 -16.02 20.35 42.51
CA ALA A 2 -16.19 20.17 41.08
C ALA A 2 -15.83 18.72 40.70
N GLY A 3 -16.81 17.97 40.18
CA GLY A 3 -16.58 16.68 39.52
C GLY A 3 -16.52 16.90 38.02
N GLY A 4 -15.32 17.01 37.47
CA GLY A 4 -15.10 17.01 36.03
C GLY A 4 -15.13 15.58 35.50
N VAL A 5 -16.11 15.26 34.67
CA VAL A 5 -16.10 14.03 33.85
C VAL A 5 -15.35 14.35 32.56
N ILE A 6 -14.12 13.85 32.44
CA ILE A 6 -13.39 13.82 31.17
C ILE A 6 -13.88 12.59 30.41
N VAL A 7 -14.81 12.76 29.47
CA VAL A 7 -15.17 11.70 28.52
C VAL A 7 -14.11 11.70 27.41
N GLY A 8 -13.13 10.81 27.52
CA GLY A 8 -12.19 10.53 26.44
C GLY A 8 -12.91 9.80 25.31
N HIS A 9 -13.25 10.51 24.22
CA HIS A 9 -13.73 9.88 23.00
C HIS A 9 -12.55 9.20 22.28
N HIS A 10 -12.24 7.96 22.64
CA HIS A 10 -11.41 7.10 21.79
C HIS A 10 -12.23 6.78 20.53
N VAL A 11 -11.89 7.41 19.40
CA VAL A 11 -12.47 7.03 18.11
C VAL A 11 -11.91 5.66 17.74
N LEU A 12 -12.77 4.64 17.76
CA LEU A 12 -12.38 3.27 17.45
C LEU A 12 -12.21 3.15 15.93
N VAL A 13 -10.97 2.93 15.49
CA VAL A 13 -10.65 2.73 14.08
C VAL A 13 -11.15 1.36 13.66
N LEU A 14 -12.05 1.31 12.67
CA LEU A 14 -12.57 0.05 12.13
C LEU A 14 -11.80 -0.31 10.87
N TYR A 15 -11.20 -1.50 10.86
CA TYR A 15 -10.58 -2.07 9.67
C TYR A 15 -11.23 -3.40 9.29
N VAL A 16 -11.83 -3.45 8.09
CA VAL A 16 -12.49 -4.65 7.55
C VAL A 16 -11.74 -5.11 6.31
N ARG A 17 -11.44 -6.40 6.23
CA ARG A 17 -10.80 -7.04 5.08
C ARG A 17 -11.77 -8.03 4.44
N HIS A 18 -11.67 -8.16 3.13
CA HIS A 18 -12.42 -9.14 2.35
C HIS A 18 -11.53 -9.72 1.27
N VAL A 19 -11.45 -11.05 1.17
CA VAL A 19 -10.73 -11.72 0.09
C VAL A 19 -11.74 -12.07 -0.99
N PRO A 20 -11.63 -11.52 -2.21
CA PRO A 20 -12.60 -11.79 -3.26
C PRO A 20 -12.52 -13.24 -3.73
N GLY A 21 -13.61 -13.75 -4.30
CA GLY A 21 -13.66 -15.07 -4.93
C GLY A 21 -12.97 -15.11 -6.31
N PRO A 22 -12.83 -16.30 -6.93
CA PRO A 22 -12.38 -16.42 -8.31
C PRO A 22 -13.34 -15.69 -9.29
N PRO A 23 -12.84 -15.13 -10.41
CA PRO A 23 -11.43 -15.10 -10.84
C PRO A 23 -10.60 -13.98 -10.19
N LEU A 24 -11.22 -13.04 -9.46
CA LEU A 24 -10.52 -11.90 -8.86
C LEU A 24 -9.44 -12.33 -7.86
N SER A 25 -9.64 -13.44 -7.15
CA SER A 25 -8.65 -14.01 -6.22
C SER A 25 -7.32 -14.39 -6.88
N ALA A 26 -7.21 -14.47 -8.21
CA ALA A 26 -5.92 -14.64 -8.88
C ALA A 26 -5.10 -13.34 -8.93
N HIS A 27 -5.76 -12.19 -8.81
CA HIS A 27 -5.17 -10.87 -9.05
C HIS A 27 -5.22 -9.94 -7.84
N VAL A 28 -6.22 -10.10 -6.98
CA VAL A 28 -6.51 -9.22 -5.84
C VAL A 28 -6.29 -10.00 -4.56
N ALA A 29 -5.31 -9.56 -3.77
CA ALA A 29 -5.00 -10.17 -2.47
C ALA A 29 -6.11 -9.90 -1.46
N GLU A 30 -6.60 -8.66 -1.42
CA GLU A 30 -7.71 -8.26 -0.56
C GLU A 30 -8.36 -6.97 -1.04
N LEU A 31 -9.63 -6.82 -0.67
CA LEU A 31 -10.30 -5.55 -0.54
C LEU A 31 -10.28 -5.15 0.93
N TRP A 32 -10.13 -3.86 1.20
CA TRP A 32 -10.10 -3.37 2.56
C TRP A 32 -10.93 -2.10 2.71
N TYR A 33 -11.46 -1.91 3.90
CA TYR A 33 -12.18 -0.71 4.31
C TYR A 33 -11.62 -0.23 5.65
N LEU A 34 -11.42 1.07 5.76
CA LEU A 34 -10.98 1.76 6.95
C LEU A 34 -12.00 2.85 7.30
N SER A 35 -12.46 2.87 8.55
CA SER A 35 -13.27 3.94 9.12
C SER A 35 -12.55 4.58 10.29
N ALA A 36 -12.65 5.91 10.35
CA ALA A 36 -11.92 6.82 11.22
C ALA A 36 -10.42 6.92 10.92
N ALA A 37 -9.91 8.15 10.98
CA ALA A 37 -8.50 8.43 10.87
C ALA A 37 -7.74 7.78 12.05
N PRO A 38 -6.60 7.12 11.80
CA PRO A 38 -5.67 6.73 12.86
C PRO A 38 -5.31 7.95 13.73
N PRO A 39 -5.00 7.76 15.03
CA PRO A 39 -4.72 8.86 15.96
C PRO A 39 -3.42 9.63 15.67
N HIS A 40 -2.70 9.28 14.60
CA HIS A 40 -1.44 9.90 14.20
C HIS A 40 -1.62 10.81 13.00
N ALA A 41 -0.76 11.83 12.86
CA ALA A 41 -0.89 12.83 11.81
C ALA A 41 -0.34 12.40 10.45
N ALA A 42 0.52 11.39 10.41
CA ALA A 42 1.08 10.85 9.19
C ALA A 42 1.52 9.38 9.37
N GLU A 43 1.44 8.62 8.29
CA GLU A 43 2.00 7.27 8.18
C GLU A 43 3.03 7.20 7.06
N ARG A 44 3.93 6.22 7.18
CA ARG A 44 4.88 5.80 6.17
C ARG A 44 4.42 4.46 5.61
N ILE A 45 4.19 4.40 4.31
CA ILE A 45 3.88 3.16 3.61
C ILE A 45 5.20 2.52 3.19
N LEU A 46 5.45 1.29 3.64
CA LEU A 46 6.60 0.50 3.27
C LEU A 46 6.44 -0.11 1.88
N PRO A 47 7.55 -0.29 1.13
CA PRO A 47 7.51 -0.93 -0.17
C PRO A 47 6.99 -2.37 -0.04
N SER A 48 5.99 -2.69 -0.86
CA SER A 48 5.32 -3.99 -0.85
C SER A 48 5.61 -4.87 -2.06
N GLY A 49 6.14 -4.28 -3.13
CA GLY A 49 6.31 -4.96 -4.42
C GLY A 49 4.99 -5.13 -5.17
N THR A 50 3.95 -4.41 -4.78
CA THR A 50 2.59 -4.52 -5.31
C THR A 50 1.98 -3.14 -5.49
N LEU A 51 0.92 -3.08 -6.30
CA LEU A 51 0.15 -1.86 -6.51
C LEU A 51 -1.10 -1.87 -5.64
N GLN A 52 -1.65 -0.69 -5.37
CA GLN A 52 -2.92 -0.54 -4.66
C GLN A 52 -3.83 0.45 -5.39
N LEU A 53 -5.13 0.18 -5.41
CA LEU A 53 -6.15 1.19 -5.74
C LEU A 53 -6.74 1.69 -4.42
N VAL A 54 -6.85 3.00 -4.27
CA VAL A 54 -7.39 3.63 -3.07
C VAL A 54 -8.46 4.65 -3.43
N VAL A 55 -9.54 4.68 -2.65
CA VAL A 55 -10.63 5.63 -2.79
C VAL A 55 -10.90 6.28 -1.44
N ASN A 56 -10.85 7.61 -1.41
CA ASN A 56 -11.31 8.44 -0.31
C ASN A 56 -12.82 8.60 -0.39
N LEU A 57 -13.51 8.20 0.68
CA LEU A 57 -14.97 8.24 0.79
C LEU A 57 -15.46 9.48 1.53
N ASP A 58 -14.56 10.24 2.16
CA ASP A 58 -14.87 11.43 2.93
C ASP A 58 -14.57 12.71 2.15
N GLU A 59 -13.33 12.87 1.67
CA GLU A 59 -12.93 14.00 0.81
C GLU A 59 -12.86 13.60 -0.67
N ASP A 60 -12.96 14.57 -1.55
CA ASP A 60 -12.82 14.38 -3.02
C ASP A 60 -11.37 14.51 -3.51
N GLU A 61 -10.41 14.43 -2.58
CA GLU A 61 -9.00 14.43 -2.90
C GLU A 61 -8.20 13.44 -2.02
N LEU A 62 -7.05 13.04 -2.54
CA LEU A 62 -6.03 12.26 -1.85
C LEU A 62 -4.75 13.10 -1.76
N ARG A 63 -4.14 13.12 -0.57
CA ARG A 63 -2.93 13.88 -0.26
C ARG A 63 -1.77 12.94 0.02
N ILE A 64 -0.76 12.95 -0.86
CA ILE A 64 0.35 11.98 -0.82
C ILE A 64 1.67 12.72 -0.72
N TYR A 65 2.55 12.27 0.18
CA TYR A 65 3.88 12.83 0.35
C TYR A 65 4.94 12.01 -0.38
N ASP A 66 5.58 12.65 -1.35
CA ASP A 66 6.78 12.17 -2.01
C ASP A 66 7.99 12.95 -1.45
N GLY A 67 8.64 12.36 -0.45
CA GLY A 67 9.63 13.05 0.36
C GLY A 67 9.04 14.30 1.06
N PRO A 68 9.60 15.51 0.84
CA PRO A 68 9.06 16.75 1.41
C PRO A 68 7.86 17.31 0.62
N THR A 69 7.57 16.78 -0.58
CA THR A 69 6.60 17.37 -1.50
C THR A 69 5.22 16.76 -1.29
N LEU A 70 4.21 17.61 -1.06
CA LEU A 70 2.82 17.20 -1.04
C LEU A 70 2.24 17.23 -2.46
N ARG A 71 1.74 16.09 -2.94
CA ARG A 71 0.96 15.97 -4.18
C ARG A 71 -0.51 15.75 -3.85
N ARG A 72 -1.38 16.30 -4.69
CA ARG A 72 -2.83 16.14 -4.60
C ARG A 72 -3.31 15.36 -5.81
N HIS A 73 -4.18 14.41 -5.54
CA HIS A 73 -4.88 13.58 -6.51
C HIS A 73 -6.37 13.72 -6.25
N SER A 74 -7.20 13.32 -7.20
CA SER A 74 -8.64 13.12 -6.99
C SER A 74 -8.90 12.10 -5.87
N GLY A 75 -10.16 12.02 -5.42
CA GLY A 75 -10.58 11.08 -4.38
C GLY A 75 -10.42 9.60 -4.74
N ALA A 76 -9.88 9.24 -5.90
CA ALA A 76 -9.53 7.87 -6.26
C ALA A 76 -8.21 7.81 -7.04
N ALA A 77 -7.26 7.01 -6.58
CA ALA A 77 -5.94 6.89 -7.21
C ALA A 77 -5.42 5.45 -7.21
N VAL A 78 -4.47 5.18 -8.10
CA VAL A 78 -3.65 3.97 -8.08
C VAL A 78 -2.26 4.34 -7.58
N SER A 79 -1.87 3.72 -6.47
CA SER A 79 -0.50 3.72 -5.96
C SER A 79 0.30 2.67 -6.68
N GLY A 80 1.36 3.11 -7.35
CA GLY A 80 2.29 2.24 -8.05
C GLY A 80 3.17 1.40 -7.13
N ALA A 81 4.03 0.60 -7.75
CA ALA A 81 4.99 -0.20 -7.01
C ALA A 81 6.18 0.68 -6.60
N TYR A 82 6.31 0.92 -5.30
CA TYR A 82 7.38 1.73 -4.74
C TYR A 82 8.62 0.88 -4.39
N GLN A 83 9.79 1.45 -4.68
CA GLN A 83 11.11 0.92 -4.33
C GLN A 83 11.63 1.44 -2.99
N SER A 84 10.99 2.45 -2.43
CA SER A 84 11.28 3.01 -1.10
C SER A 84 9.99 3.42 -0.39
N SER A 85 10.06 3.73 0.89
CA SER A 85 8.89 4.14 1.64
C SER A 85 8.45 5.57 1.30
N PHE A 86 7.15 5.82 1.26
CA PHE A 86 6.56 7.15 1.05
C PHE A 86 5.60 7.53 2.18
N GLY A 87 5.26 8.82 2.30
CA GLY A 87 4.40 9.32 3.38
C GLY A 87 2.96 9.53 2.94
N VAL A 88 2.02 9.38 3.87
CA VAL A 88 0.60 9.72 3.66
C VAL A 88 0.06 10.53 4.86
N ASP A 89 -0.82 11.49 4.59
CA ASP A 89 -1.50 12.26 5.63
C ASP A 89 -2.71 11.47 6.15
N THR A 90 -2.58 10.91 7.36
CA THR A 90 -3.64 10.08 7.95
C THR A 90 -4.80 10.88 8.52
N ARG A 91 -4.65 12.20 8.71
CA ARG A 91 -5.72 13.05 9.28
C ARG A 91 -6.96 13.12 8.39
N GLU A 92 -6.82 12.76 7.13
CA GLU A 92 -7.86 12.80 6.11
C GLU A 92 -8.30 11.40 5.68
N HIS A 93 -7.74 10.35 6.30
CA HIS A 93 -8.17 8.96 6.11
C HIS A 93 -9.39 8.63 7.00
N ALA A 94 -10.36 9.54 7.09
CA ALA A 94 -11.55 9.37 7.90
C ALA A 94 -12.43 8.22 7.39
N SER A 95 -12.46 7.99 6.08
CA SER A 95 -13.10 6.82 5.49
C SER A 95 -12.45 6.47 4.15
N MET A 96 -11.89 5.27 4.06
CA MET A 96 -11.14 4.82 2.89
C MET A 96 -11.57 3.41 2.51
N VAL A 97 -11.62 3.13 1.22
CA VAL A 97 -11.73 1.76 0.70
C VAL A 97 -10.66 1.54 -0.35
N GLY A 98 -10.16 0.32 -0.49
CA GLY A 98 -9.12 0.04 -1.46
C GLY A 98 -9.01 -1.42 -1.88
N VAL A 99 -8.18 -1.62 -2.89
CA VAL A 99 -7.82 -2.91 -3.48
C VAL A 99 -6.33 -3.07 -3.30
N GLN A 100 -5.92 -4.17 -2.67
CA GLN A 100 -4.54 -4.61 -2.65
C GLN A 100 -4.37 -5.67 -3.73
N PHE A 101 -3.60 -5.37 -4.77
CA PHE A 101 -3.29 -6.34 -5.82
C PHE A 101 -2.23 -7.33 -5.35
N ARG A 102 -2.25 -8.54 -5.90
CA ARG A 102 -1.10 -9.46 -5.86
C ARG A 102 0.04 -8.88 -6.71
N PRO A 103 1.29 -9.32 -6.52
CA PRO A 103 2.38 -9.00 -7.46
C PRO A 103 1.96 -9.32 -8.90
N GLY A 104 2.12 -8.35 -9.81
CA GLY A 104 1.65 -8.47 -11.21
C GLY A 104 0.12 -8.47 -11.42
N GLY A 105 -0.66 -8.54 -10.33
CA GLY A 105 -2.11 -8.70 -10.39
C GLY A 105 -2.85 -7.47 -10.90
N ALA A 106 -2.25 -6.28 -10.85
CA ALA A 106 -2.88 -5.05 -11.31
C ALA A 106 -3.00 -4.96 -12.84
N TRP A 107 -2.16 -5.69 -13.59
CA TRP A 107 -2.05 -5.61 -15.06
C TRP A 107 -3.39 -5.56 -15.80
N PRO A 108 -4.37 -6.46 -15.52
CA PRO A 108 -5.63 -6.48 -16.28
C PRO A 108 -6.50 -5.23 -16.08
N PHE A 109 -6.31 -4.48 -14.99
CA PHE A 109 -7.25 -3.46 -14.54
C PHE A 109 -6.82 -2.03 -14.89
N LEU A 110 -5.51 -1.77 -15.05
CA LEU A 110 -5.01 -0.40 -15.20
C LEU A 110 -5.26 0.20 -16.58
N GLY A 111 -5.22 -0.60 -17.65
CA GLY A 111 -5.30 -0.08 -19.02
C GLY A 111 -4.01 0.60 -19.51
N ALA A 112 -2.99 0.68 -18.65
CA ALA A 112 -1.63 1.10 -18.98
C ALA A 112 -0.63 0.16 -18.29
N PRO A 113 0.62 0.03 -18.79
CA PRO A 113 1.63 -0.79 -18.14
C PRO A 113 1.95 -0.30 -16.72
N PRO A 114 1.83 -1.13 -15.67
CA PRO A 114 2.30 -0.86 -14.32
C PRO A 114 3.70 -0.24 -14.21
N GLY A 115 4.61 -0.52 -15.15
CA GLY A 115 5.93 0.10 -15.23
C GLY A 115 5.93 1.64 -15.34
N ALA A 116 4.84 2.23 -15.84
CA ALA A 116 4.67 3.69 -15.86
C ALA A 116 4.33 4.28 -14.49
N LEU A 117 3.95 3.44 -13.52
CA LEU A 117 3.57 3.85 -12.16
C LEU A 117 4.68 3.58 -11.13
N THR A 118 5.89 3.17 -11.53
CA THR A 118 6.98 2.96 -10.58
C THR A 118 7.27 4.23 -9.77
N ASP A 119 7.34 4.10 -8.44
CA ASP A 119 7.58 5.22 -7.51
C ASP A 119 6.64 6.43 -7.69
N THR A 120 5.42 6.21 -8.21
CA THR A 120 4.43 7.28 -8.39
C THR A 120 2.99 6.83 -8.19
N HIS A 121 2.08 7.79 -8.28
CA HIS A 121 0.63 7.60 -8.21
C HIS A 121 -0.01 8.20 -9.46
N ALA A 122 -1.07 7.54 -9.94
CA ALA A 122 -1.90 8.08 -11.01
C ALA A 122 -3.33 8.26 -10.51
N ASP A 123 -3.97 9.32 -10.98
CA ASP A 123 -5.40 9.51 -10.77
C ASP A 123 -6.17 8.37 -11.45
N LEU A 124 -7.15 7.79 -10.75
CA LEU A 124 -7.92 6.68 -11.31
C LEU A 124 -8.66 7.13 -12.59
N ALA A 125 -9.00 8.42 -12.68
CA ALA A 125 -9.62 9.01 -13.88
C ALA A 125 -8.70 8.98 -15.11
N GLU A 126 -7.38 9.05 -14.95
CA GLU A 126 -6.43 8.92 -16.08
C GLU A 126 -6.43 7.50 -16.66
N LEU A 127 -6.72 6.50 -15.81
CA LEU A 127 -6.71 5.09 -16.18
C LEU A 127 -8.10 4.58 -16.61
N TRP A 128 -9.15 5.01 -15.91
CA TRP A 128 -10.52 4.48 -16.06
C TRP A 128 -11.48 5.50 -16.68
N GLY A 129 -11.02 6.73 -16.95
CA GLY A 129 -11.86 7.81 -17.45
C GLY A 129 -13.01 8.13 -16.50
N ARG A 130 -14.18 8.45 -17.06
CA ARG A 130 -15.39 8.77 -16.31
C ARG A 130 -15.84 7.67 -15.33
N ARG A 131 -15.49 6.41 -15.58
CA ARG A 131 -15.86 5.27 -14.71
C ARG A 131 -15.20 5.37 -13.33
N ALA A 132 -14.10 6.11 -13.19
CA ALA A 132 -13.48 6.37 -11.90
C ALA A 132 -14.40 7.19 -10.98
N ALA A 133 -14.96 8.29 -11.51
CA ALA A 133 -15.89 9.14 -10.77
C ALA A 133 -17.19 8.40 -10.47
N GLU A 134 -17.77 7.72 -11.46
CA GLU A 134 -18.99 6.90 -11.29
C GLU A 134 -18.81 5.81 -10.20
N LEU A 135 -17.63 5.18 -10.14
CA LEU A 135 -17.31 4.22 -9.07
C LEU A 135 -17.27 4.90 -7.71
N ARG A 136 -16.53 6.02 -7.58
CA ARG A 136 -16.39 6.74 -6.32
C ARG A 136 -17.75 7.19 -5.78
N GLU A 137 -18.58 7.81 -6.61
CA GLU A 137 -19.94 8.23 -6.24
C GLU A 137 -20.76 7.07 -5.66
N ARG A 138 -20.74 5.91 -6.31
CA ARG A 138 -21.44 4.70 -5.84
C ARG A 138 -20.86 4.18 -4.53
N LEU A 139 -19.53 4.23 -4.35
CA LEU A 139 -18.88 3.81 -3.10
C LEU A 139 -19.20 4.75 -1.93
N CYS A 140 -19.26 6.06 -2.17
CA CYS A 140 -19.68 7.06 -1.19
C CYS A 140 -21.15 6.87 -0.78
N ALA A 141 -22.03 6.59 -1.75
CA ALA A 141 -23.45 6.35 -1.48
C ALA A 141 -23.75 5.01 -0.79
N ALA A 142 -22.83 4.04 -0.84
CA ALA A 142 -23.01 2.74 -0.22
C ALA A 142 -22.88 2.84 1.32
N PRO A 143 -23.86 2.31 2.09
CA PRO A 143 -23.93 2.55 3.53
C PRO A 143 -22.96 1.68 4.34
N GLU A 144 -22.57 0.51 3.83
CA GLU A 144 -21.78 -0.47 4.58
C GLU A 144 -20.59 -1.03 3.78
N PRO A 145 -19.54 -1.53 4.48
CA PRO A 145 -18.34 -2.06 3.83
C PRO A 145 -18.63 -3.20 2.85
N ARG A 146 -19.57 -4.09 3.16
CA ARG A 146 -19.92 -5.22 2.29
C ARG A 146 -20.48 -4.76 0.94
N ALA A 147 -21.36 -3.77 0.93
CA ALA A 147 -21.88 -3.17 -0.30
C ALA A 147 -20.76 -2.51 -1.12
N ARG A 148 -19.81 -1.82 -0.46
CA ARG A 148 -18.63 -1.22 -1.12
C ARG A 148 -17.73 -2.28 -1.76
N PHE A 149 -17.50 -3.41 -1.09
CA PHE A 149 -16.75 -4.52 -1.66
C PHE A 149 -17.43 -5.11 -2.90
N ALA A 150 -18.76 -5.30 -2.86
CA ALA A 150 -19.51 -5.78 -4.03
C ALA A 150 -19.41 -4.82 -5.24
N LEU A 151 -19.40 -3.50 -4.99
CA LEU A 151 -19.19 -2.49 -6.03
C LEU A 151 -17.78 -2.56 -6.63
N LEU A 152 -16.74 -2.69 -5.78
CA LEU A 152 -15.37 -2.86 -6.24
C LEU A 152 -15.19 -4.14 -7.06
N GLU A 153 -15.70 -5.28 -6.57
CA GLU A 153 -15.63 -6.55 -7.30
C GLU A 153 -16.29 -6.45 -8.66
N ARG A 154 -17.49 -5.86 -8.75
CA ARG A 154 -18.18 -5.67 -10.03
C ARG A 154 -17.36 -4.81 -10.99
N ALA A 155 -16.82 -3.68 -10.52
CA ALA A 155 -15.99 -2.81 -11.35
C ALA A 155 -14.70 -3.52 -11.84
N LEU A 156 -14.07 -4.33 -10.97
CA LEU A 156 -12.89 -5.11 -11.33
C LEU A 156 -13.23 -6.23 -12.34
N LEU A 157 -14.36 -6.93 -12.17
CA LEU A 157 -14.83 -7.96 -13.11
C LEU A 157 -15.14 -7.36 -14.49
N ASP A 158 -15.79 -6.21 -14.54
CA ASP A 158 -16.09 -5.48 -15.78
C ASP A 158 -14.81 -5.07 -16.53
N ARG A 159 -13.73 -4.77 -15.80
CA ARG A 159 -12.41 -4.48 -16.39
C ARG A 159 -11.71 -5.75 -16.83
N LEU A 160 -11.74 -6.81 -16.02
CA LEU A 160 -11.11 -8.10 -16.30
C LEU A 160 -11.67 -8.75 -17.57
N SER A 161 -12.98 -8.64 -17.80
CA SER A 161 -13.63 -9.20 -19.00
C SER A 161 -13.13 -8.60 -20.31
N ASN A 162 -12.55 -7.39 -20.27
CA ASN A 162 -12.01 -6.68 -21.43
C ASN A 162 -10.48 -6.63 -21.43
N ALA A 163 -9.82 -7.32 -20.50
CA ALA A 163 -8.39 -7.19 -20.28
C ALA A 163 -7.58 -8.06 -21.24
N ARG A 164 -6.38 -7.59 -21.57
CA ARG A 164 -5.37 -8.43 -22.23
C ARG A 164 -4.75 -9.36 -21.18
N PRO A 165 -4.59 -10.66 -21.48
CA PRO A 165 -3.87 -11.55 -20.57
C PRO A 165 -2.44 -11.05 -20.36
N GLY A 166 -1.91 -11.27 -19.16
CA GLY A 166 -0.49 -11.07 -18.87
C GLY A 166 0.37 -12.14 -19.52
N HIS A 167 1.67 -11.96 -19.45
CA HIS A 167 2.66 -12.88 -19.97
C HIS A 167 2.72 -14.12 -19.07
N PRO A 168 2.61 -15.35 -19.63
CA PRO A 168 2.45 -16.57 -18.85
C PRO A 168 3.65 -16.89 -17.92
N LEU A 169 4.83 -16.35 -18.22
CA LEU A 169 6.03 -16.55 -17.42
C LEU A 169 6.15 -15.60 -16.22
N VAL A 170 5.41 -14.48 -16.19
CA VAL A 170 5.52 -13.50 -15.09
C VAL A 170 5.10 -14.09 -13.75
N PRO A 171 3.97 -14.83 -13.63
CA PRO A 171 3.62 -15.51 -12.38
C PRO A 171 4.70 -16.48 -11.87
N HIS A 172 5.36 -17.20 -12.79
CA HIS A 172 6.43 -18.13 -12.43
C HIS A 172 7.69 -17.39 -11.95
N ALA A 173 8.05 -16.28 -12.60
CA ALA A 173 9.15 -15.43 -12.17
C ALA A 173 8.89 -14.80 -10.79
N ILE A 174 7.66 -14.35 -10.53
CA ILE A 174 7.24 -13.84 -9.22
C ILE A 174 7.43 -14.94 -8.18
N ALA A 175 6.88 -16.13 -8.41
CA ALA A 175 6.97 -17.25 -7.46
C ALA A 175 8.42 -17.64 -7.16
N ALA A 176 9.30 -17.68 -8.17
CA ALA A 176 10.72 -17.96 -8.00
C ALA A 176 11.43 -16.92 -7.10
N LEU A 177 11.20 -15.63 -7.35
CA LEU A 177 11.79 -14.55 -6.56
C LEU A 177 11.20 -14.49 -5.14
N GLU A 178 9.90 -14.76 -4.98
CA GLU A 178 9.23 -14.90 -3.69
C GLU A 178 9.71 -16.12 -2.91
N GLY A 179 10.12 -17.18 -3.60
CA GLY A 179 10.78 -18.38 -3.05
C GLY A 179 12.20 -18.10 -2.53
N GLY A 180 12.80 -16.97 -2.92
CA GLY A 180 14.12 -16.54 -2.44
C GLY A 180 15.25 -16.84 -3.40
N GLU A 181 14.94 -17.16 -4.66
CA GLU A 181 15.93 -17.27 -5.71
C GLU A 181 16.64 -15.92 -5.90
N ARG A 182 17.96 -15.91 -5.69
CA ARG A 182 18.69 -14.65 -5.49
C ARG A 182 19.15 -13.99 -6.78
N ARG A 183 19.35 -14.76 -7.85
CA ARG A 183 19.89 -14.26 -9.11
C ARG A 183 18.82 -14.28 -10.18
N VAL A 184 18.55 -13.11 -10.73
CA VAL A 184 17.60 -12.92 -11.84
C VAL A 184 18.01 -13.73 -13.08
N ALA A 185 19.32 -13.94 -13.28
CA ALA A 185 19.83 -14.77 -14.37
C ALA A 185 19.40 -16.25 -14.25
N ASP A 186 19.37 -16.79 -13.03
CA ASP A 186 18.97 -18.19 -12.78
C ASP A 186 17.48 -18.36 -13.06
N VAL A 187 16.65 -17.39 -12.63
CA VAL A 187 15.22 -17.35 -12.97
C VAL A 187 15.00 -17.28 -14.48
N ALA A 188 15.76 -16.44 -15.19
CA ALA A 188 15.65 -16.33 -16.65
C ALA A 188 16.02 -17.65 -17.36
N ALA A 189 17.10 -18.30 -16.92
CA ALA A 189 17.54 -19.58 -17.44
C ALA A 189 16.50 -20.68 -17.21
N THR A 190 15.96 -20.78 -16.00
CA THR A 190 14.90 -21.74 -15.63
C THR A 190 13.63 -21.55 -16.46
N LEU A 191 13.27 -20.31 -16.77
CA LEU A 191 12.10 -19.97 -17.59
C LEU A 191 12.36 -20.02 -19.11
N GLY A 192 13.60 -20.34 -19.53
CA GLY A 192 13.95 -20.46 -20.94
C GLY A 192 13.90 -19.14 -21.72
N ILE A 193 14.09 -17.99 -21.06
CA ILE A 193 14.08 -16.66 -21.70
C ILE A 193 15.37 -15.89 -21.44
N SER A 194 15.68 -14.94 -22.31
CA SER A 194 16.84 -14.07 -22.11
C SER A 194 16.65 -13.18 -20.87
N HIS A 195 17.75 -12.82 -20.21
CA HIS A 195 17.74 -11.92 -19.06
C HIS A 195 17.08 -10.57 -19.38
N ARG A 196 17.34 -10.02 -20.58
CA ARG A 196 16.69 -8.81 -21.08
C ARG A 196 15.18 -8.99 -21.20
N ARG A 197 14.73 -10.09 -21.83
CA ARG A 197 13.30 -10.36 -22.00
C ARG A 197 12.58 -10.52 -20.65
N LEU A 198 13.21 -11.18 -19.68
CA LEU A 198 12.67 -11.29 -18.32
C LEU A 198 12.46 -9.91 -17.69
N ILE A 199 13.47 -9.04 -17.75
CA ILE A 199 13.36 -7.67 -17.23
C ILE A 199 12.21 -6.93 -17.89
N ASP A 200 12.11 -6.99 -19.23
CA ASP A 200 11.10 -6.25 -19.99
C ASP A 200 9.67 -6.68 -19.60
N VAL A 201 9.37 -7.99 -19.64
CA VAL A 201 8.00 -8.48 -19.34
C VAL A 201 7.65 -8.35 -17.87
N PHE A 202 8.61 -8.60 -16.98
CA PHE A 202 8.37 -8.54 -15.55
C PHE A 202 8.13 -7.09 -15.11
N THR A 203 8.92 -6.13 -15.60
CA THR A 203 8.75 -4.71 -15.27
C THR A 203 7.44 -4.17 -15.82
N ALA A 204 7.07 -4.56 -17.05
CA ALA A 204 5.82 -4.15 -17.66
C ALA A 204 4.61 -4.54 -16.81
N GLU A 205 4.59 -5.74 -16.22
CA GLU A 205 3.43 -6.25 -15.48
C GLU A 205 3.45 -6.01 -13.98
N THR A 206 4.62 -5.92 -13.36
CA THR A 206 4.74 -5.75 -11.90
C THR A 206 5.00 -4.31 -11.49
N GLY A 207 5.44 -3.46 -12.42
CA GLY A 207 5.89 -2.11 -12.11
C GLY A 207 7.31 -2.04 -11.51
N LEU A 208 8.03 -3.17 -11.43
CA LEU A 208 9.37 -3.23 -10.86
C LEU A 208 10.28 -4.10 -11.70
N ALA A 209 11.56 -3.76 -11.78
CA ALA A 209 12.55 -4.70 -12.29
C ALA A 209 12.67 -5.92 -11.36
N PRO A 210 12.95 -7.14 -11.89
CA PRO A 210 13.09 -8.36 -11.09
C PRO A 210 14.02 -8.22 -9.88
N LYS A 211 15.15 -7.51 -10.05
CA LYS A 211 16.12 -7.26 -8.97
C LYS A 211 15.54 -6.39 -7.86
N ALA A 212 14.77 -5.36 -8.21
CA ALA A 212 14.10 -4.49 -7.24
C ALA A 212 12.99 -5.26 -6.49
N PHE A 213 12.21 -6.06 -7.20
CA PHE A 213 11.20 -6.93 -6.59
C PHE A 213 11.81 -7.95 -5.62
N ALA A 214 12.91 -8.61 -6.01
CA ALA A 214 13.63 -9.56 -5.15
C ALA A 214 14.17 -8.89 -3.87
N ARG A 215 14.68 -7.66 -4.01
CA ARG A 215 15.16 -6.82 -2.90
C ARG A 215 14.03 -6.52 -1.90
N ILE A 216 12.88 -6.08 -2.38
CA ILE A 216 11.70 -5.78 -1.53
C ILE A 216 11.16 -7.04 -0.87
N THR A 217 11.05 -8.14 -1.62
CA THR A 217 10.60 -9.44 -1.10
C THR A 217 11.50 -9.91 0.04
N ARG A 218 12.82 -9.81 -0.13
CA ARG A 218 13.81 -10.14 0.91
C ARG A 218 13.60 -9.31 2.18
N PHE A 219 13.45 -8.01 2.02
CA PHE A 219 13.18 -7.07 3.13
C PHE A 219 11.90 -7.45 3.87
N ARG A 220 10.79 -7.68 3.15
CA ARG A 220 9.50 -8.05 3.73
C ARG A 220 9.55 -9.39 4.46
N ARG A 221 10.28 -10.36 3.92
CA ARG A 221 10.49 -11.66 4.56
C ARG A 221 11.22 -11.49 5.90
N ALA A 222 12.30 -10.73 5.92
CA ALA A 222 13.03 -10.45 7.16
C ALA A 222 12.17 -9.71 8.18
N LEU A 223 11.46 -8.66 7.75
CA LEU A 223 10.56 -7.89 8.62
C LEU A 223 9.48 -8.78 9.23
N SER A 224 8.77 -9.56 8.40
CA SER A 224 7.69 -10.43 8.85
C SER A 224 8.17 -11.51 9.84
N ARG A 225 9.40 -12.03 9.68
CA ARG A 225 9.98 -12.98 10.63
C ARG A 225 10.34 -12.29 11.95
N ALA A 226 10.99 -11.14 11.85
CA ALA A 226 11.40 -10.38 13.02
C ALA A 226 10.22 -9.90 13.87
N GLU A 227 9.07 -9.56 13.27
CA GLU A 227 7.84 -9.20 13.98
C GLU A 227 7.23 -10.35 14.81
N ARG A 228 7.63 -11.61 14.54
CA ARG A 228 7.20 -12.79 15.30
C ARG A 228 8.13 -13.11 16.47
N GLU A 229 9.25 -12.40 16.59
CA GLU A 229 10.28 -12.65 17.60
C GLU A 229 10.29 -11.50 18.62
N ARG A 230 10.25 -11.84 19.91
CA ARG A 230 10.33 -10.84 20.99
C ARG A 230 11.68 -10.11 20.97
N GLU A 231 12.74 -10.85 20.69
CA GLU A 231 14.11 -10.36 20.54
C GLU A 231 14.70 -10.98 19.26
N PRO A 232 14.65 -10.26 18.13
CA PRO A 232 15.11 -10.79 16.84
C PRO A 232 16.62 -11.00 16.79
N ASP A 233 17.05 -12.21 16.40
CA ASP A 233 18.45 -12.47 16.02
C ASP A 233 18.68 -11.97 14.59
N TRP A 234 19.22 -10.77 14.46
CA TRP A 234 19.44 -10.13 13.16
C TRP A 234 20.44 -10.83 12.27
N ALA A 235 21.43 -11.52 12.82
CA ALA A 235 22.43 -12.25 12.04
C ALA A 235 21.79 -13.50 11.42
N ARG A 236 21.02 -14.26 12.21
CA ARG A 236 20.24 -15.40 11.73
C ARG A 236 19.21 -14.96 10.69
N LEU A 237 18.42 -13.94 11.00
CA LEU A 237 17.39 -13.42 10.10
C LEU A 237 17.96 -12.89 8.78
N ALA A 238 19.17 -12.31 8.81
CA ALA A 238 19.88 -11.92 7.60
C ALA A 238 20.17 -13.14 6.71
N ALA A 239 20.79 -14.18 7.27
CA ALA A 239 21.14 -15.40 6.54
C ALA A 239 19.89 -16.10 5.97
N GLU A 240 18.87 -16.33 6.80
CA GLU A 240 17.65 -17.05 6.40
C GLU A 240 16.78 -16.26 5.41
N SER A 241 16.89 -14.93 5.40
CA SER A 241 16.12 -14.10 4.47
C SER A 241 16.84 -13.89 3.14
N GLY A 242 18.15 -14.18 3.06
CA GLY A 242 18.94 -14.11 1.83
C GLY A 242 19.84 -12.87 1.73
N PHE A 243 20.12 -12.20 2.85
CA PHE A 243 21.17 -11.18 2.94
C PHE A 243 22.55 -11.84 3.06
N CYS A 244 23.60 -11.06 2.82
CA CYS A 244 24.97 -11.54 2.96
C CYS A 244 25.38 -11.64 4.44
N ASP A 245 24.95 -10.64 5.22
CA ASP A 245 25.27 -10.47 6.62
C ASP A 245 24.28 -9.47 7.25
N GLN A 246 24.38 -9.27 8.56
CA GLN A 246 23.57 -8.31 9.31
C GLN A 246 23.76 -6.86 8.84
N SER A 247 24.98 -6.46 8.47
CA SER A 247 25.28 -5.09 8.01
C SER A 247 24.62 -4.79 6.66
N HIS A 248 24.53 -5.78 5.77
CA HIS A 248 23.77 -5.71 4.53
C HIS A 248 22.27 -5.59 4.84
N LEU A 249 21.72 -6.40 5.75
CA LEU A 249 20.32 -6.29 6.17
C LEU A 249 20.01 -4.88 6.71
N ILE A 250 20.83 -4.34 7.61
CA ILE A 250 20.61 -3.01 8.20
C ILE A 250 20.59 -1.93 7.13
N ARG A 251 21.57 -1.93 6.21
CA ARG A 251 21.63 -0.96 5.09
C ARG A 251 20.38 -1.01 4.23
N GLU A 252 19.87 -2.20 3.96
CA GLU A 252 18.67 -2.39 3.15
C GLU A 252 17.40 -1.92 3.86
N PHE A 253 17.26 -2.18 5.16
CA PHE A 253 16.15 -1.65 5.95
C PHE A 253 16.14 -0.12 5.96
N VAL A 254 17.30 0.51 6.16
CA VAL A 254 17.42 1.98 6.12
C VAL A 254 17.07 2.50 4.72
N ALA A 255 17.59 1.88 3.66
CA ALA A 255 17.32 2.34 2.31
C ALA A 255 15.84 2.18 1.88
N LEU A 256 15.16 1.13 2.36
CA LEU A 256 13.77 0.82 1.96
C LEU A 256 12.72 1.47 2.86
N SER A 257 13.02 1.69 4.15
CA SER A 257 12.05 2.18 5.15
C SER A 257 12.44 3.51 5.81
N GLY A 258 13.67 3.97 5.59
CA GLY A 258 14.26 5.10 6.31
C GLY A 258 14.57 4.82 7.79
N ASN A 259 14.44 3.57 8.26
CA ASN A 259 14.65 3.21 9.67
C ASN A 259 15.54 1.97 9.77
N SER A 260 16.25 1.84 10.90
CA SER A 260 16.94 0.60 11.24
C SER A 260 15.92 -0.50 11.56
N PRO A 261 16.32 -1.79 11.44
CA PRO A 261 15.41 -2.91 11.72
C PRO A 261 14.79 -2.86 13.12
N THR A 262 15.59 -2.58 14.15
CA THR A 262 15.12 -2.45 15.54
C THR A 262 14.14 -1.29 15.72
N ALA A 263 14.42 -0.14 15.12
CA ALA A 263 13.53 1.02 15.18
C ALA A 263 12.19 0.75 14.48
N LEU A 264 12.22 -0.03 13.39
CA LEU A 264 11.03 -0.40 12.63
C LEU A 264 10.08 -1.29 13.45
N ILE A 265 10.60 -2.32 14.11
CA ILE A 265 9.80 -3.25 14.93
C ILE A 265 9.24 -2.58 16.18
N ALA A 266 10.04 -1.70 16.81
CA ALA A 266 9.58 -0.94 17.96
C ALA A 266 8.36 -0.05 17.62
N ARG A 267 8.21 0.35 16.36
CA ARG A 267 7.05 1.10 15.85
C ARG A 267 5.92 0.17 15.42
N SER A 268 6.22 -0.97 14.80
CA SER A 268 5.18 -1.88 14.31
C SER A 268 4.40 -2.62 15.37
N SER A 269 4.99 -2.80 16.54
CA SER A 269 4.35 -3.39 17.70
C SER A 269 3.27 -2.52 18.37
N ARG A 270 3.12 -1.24 17.98
CA ARG A 270 2.31 -0.29 18.77
C ARG A 270 1.00 0.17 18.13
N GLU A 271 0.92 0.36 16.80
CA GLU A 271 -0.11 1.30 16.27
C GLU A 271 -0.66 0.99 14.85
N HIS A 272 -0.40 -0.18 14.24
CA HIS A 272 -0.76 -0.39 12.83
C HIS A 272 -2.18 -0.93 12.62
N VAL A 273 -2.96 -0.20 11.82
CA VAL A 273 -4.30 -0.62 11.38
C VAL A 273 -4.24 -1.36 10.03
N LYS A 274 -3.21 -1.11 9.20
CA LYS A 274 -3.01 -1.72 7.87
C LYS A 274 -1.64 -2.36 7.69
N LEU A 275 -1.59 -3.41 6.86
CA LEU A 275 -0.34 -4.02 6.40
C LEU A 275 0.55 -3.00 5.69
N HIS A 276 1.81 -2.88 6.10
CA HIS A 276 2.86 -2.01 5.52
C HIS A 276 2.80 -0.53 5.91
N HIS A 277 1.85 -0.12 6.74
CA HIS A 277 1.78 1.23 7.24
C HIS A 277 2.58 1.37 8.52
N ILE A 278 3.31 2.48 8.69
CA ILE A 278 4.06 2.79 9.91
C ILE A 278 3.78 4.20 10.38
N ALA A 279 3.35 4.35 11.64
CA ALA A 279 3.14 5.66 12.24
C ALA A 279 4.45 6.50 12.22
N ILE A 280 4.34 7.76 11.81
CA ILE A 280 5.43 8.74 11.90
C ILE A 280 5.08 9.76 12.99
N ALA A 281 6.04 10.06 13.87
CA ALA A 281 5.90 11.16 14.82
C ALA A 281 5.65 12.48 14.08
N ALA A 282 4.77 13.35 14.60
CA ALA A 282 4.43 14.63 13.97
C ALA A 282 5.65 15.53 13.69
N SER A 283 6.73 15.40 14.46
CA SER A 283 8.00 16.11 14.25
C SER A 283 8.85 15.58 13.08
N ALA A 284 8.61 14.34 12.64
CA ALA A 284 9.24 13.71 11.48
C ALA A 284 8.32 13.70 10.26
N ALA A 285 7.11 14.29 10.37
CA ALA A 285 6.27 14.57 9.23
C ALA A 285 6.94 15.65 8.36
N PRO A 286 6.83 15.56 7.01
CA PRO A 286 7.32 16.60 6.11
C PRO A 286 6.74 17.96 6.51
N ASP A 287 7.51 19.04 6.40
CA ASP A 287 7.21 20.36 7.00
C ASP A 287 5.80 20.89 6.68
N GLY A 288 5.20 20.49 5.54
CA GLY A 288 3.82 20.82 5.18
C GLY A 288 2.73 20.23 6.09
N ALA A 289 3.02 19.19 6.88
CA ALA A 289 2.10 18.58 7.84
C ALA A 289 2.04 19.34 9.18
N ARG A 290 3.08 20.13 9.51
CA ARG A 290 3.27 20.76 10.83
C ARG A 290 2.41 22.02 11.04
N GLY A 291 1.78 22.55 10.00
CA GLY A 291 1.23 23.90 9.99
C GLY A 291 -0.26 24.10 10.35
N ARG A 292 -1.02 23.07 10.76
CA ARG A 292 -2.49 23.20 10.88
C ARG A 292 -3.12 22.86 12.24
N ASP A 293 -2.32 22.81 13.30
CA ASP A 293 -2.77 22.41 14.63
C ASP A 293 -3.62 23.48 15.39
N ARG A 294 -4.18 24.49 14.71
CA ARG A 294 -4.83 25.63 15.38
C ARG A 294 -6.21 26.06 14.90
N GLN A 295 -6.87 25.38 13.96
CA GLN A 295 -8.11 25.95 13.39
C GLN A 295 -9.31 25.03 13.16
N ARG A 296 -9.37 23.84 13.76
CA ARG A 296 -10.60 23.03 13.73
C ARG A 296 -10.99 22.54 15.12
N ALA A 297 -11.60 23.45 15.88
CA ALA A 297 -12.51 23.13 16.97
C ALA A 297 -13.55 24.25 17.11
N ARG A 298 -14.61 24.21 16.29
CA ARG A 298 -15.93 24.75 16.66
C ARG A 298 -17.02 23.88 16.03
N PRO A 299 -17.83 23.16 16.83
CA PRO A 299 -19.01 22.50 16.30
C PRO A 299 -20.02 23.56 15.84
N ARG A 300 -20.55 23.41 14.62
CA ARG A 300 -21.68 24.22 14.14
C ARG A 300 -22.89 23.88 15.00
N GLY A 301 -23.37 24.86 15.77
CA GLY A 301 -24.58 24.74 16.57
C GLY A 301 -25.81 24.51 15.71
N VAL A 302 -26.63 23.57 16.13
CA VAL A 302 -27.99 23.33 15.65
C VAL A 302 -28.86 24.52 16.09
N LEU A 303 -29.46 25.22 15.13
CA LEU A 303 -30.58 26.14 15.36
C LEU A 303 -31.87 25.38 15.12
N THR A 304 -32.50 24.89 16.18
CA THR A 304 -33.93 24.55 16.19
C THR A 304 -34.73 25.82 16.47
N ARG A 305 -35.73 26.09 15.63
CA ARG A 305 -36.85 26.97 15.97
C ARG A 305 -37.81 26.23 16.89
#